data_AF-A0AAW0BHM7-F1
#
_entry.id   AF-A0AAW0BHM7-F1
#
_cell.length_a   1.000
_cell.length_b   1.000
_cell.length_c   1.000
_cell.angle_alpha   90.00
_cell.angle_beta   90.00
_cell.angle_gamma   90.00
#
_symmetry.space_group_name_H-M   'P 1'
#
loop_
_entity.id
_entity.type
_entity.pdbx_description
1 polymer ?
#
loop_
_entity_poly.entity_id
_entity_poly.type
_entity_poly.pdbx_seq_one_letter_code
_entity_poly.pdbx_strand_id
1 'polypeptide(L)'
;FCKGLQLELVAGMKRWIFDSIQGMVSLPLLRGRLEPQETGTPRRIALCRRHYLSGVVAANHRLALTRLLCGSFYFRGLRTNLLDHPPSSLLCRRCGEGLETPGHVFMQCRDALTVAERESLRESLLRSGFTLRTPSTEVGATQLMKDLIFNWDTVAEIARFVCKVARGWRWFGRRLPTLVSEFAPNTDDEGEDEELETGTEDGSDDGFGTRGNRNGDGLLIN
;
A
#
# COMPACT_ATOMS: atom_id res chain seq x y z
N PHE A 1 -28.66 -12.52 30.45
CA PHE A 1 -27.85 -11.49 29.78
C PHE A 1 -28.53 -11.02 28.49
N CYS A 2 -28.71 -9.71 28.34
CA CYS A 2 -29.58 -9.06 27.34
C CYS A 2 -29.11 -9.23 25.88
N LYS A 3 -29.63 -10.28 25.21
CA LYS A 3 -29.48 -10.45 23.76
C LYS A 3 -30.03 -9.26 22.96
N GLY A 4 -31.09 -8.61 23.45
CA GLY A 4 -31.68 -7.41 22.83
C GLY A 4 -30.70 -6.25 22.72
N LEU A 5 -30.05 -5.89 23.84
CA LEU A 5 -29.05 -4.81 23.88
C LEU A 5 -27.86 -5.10 22.95
N GLN A 6 -27.41 -6.36 22.88
CA GLN A 6 -26.33 -6.74 21.97
C GLN A 6 -26.71 -6.56 20.49
N LEU A 7 -27.94 -6.94 20.12
CA LEU A 7 -28.44 -6.77 18.74
C LEU A 7 -28.55 -5.28 18.38
N GLU A 8 -29.06 -4.46 19.29
CA GLU A 8 -29.18 -3.01 19.11
C GLU A 8 -27.80 -2.36 18.96
N LEU A 9 -26.84 -2.72 19.83
CA LEU A 9 -25.47 -2.20 19.77
C LEU A 9 -24.79 -2.54 18.44
N VAL A 10 -24.93 -3.79 17.98
CA VAL A 10 -24.36 -4.23 16.70
C VAL A 10 -25.01 -3.49 15.52
N ALA A 11 -26.33 -3.29 15.55
CA ALA A 11 -27.03 -2.54 14.52
C ALA A 11 -26.62 -1.07 14.49
N GLY A 12 -26.53 -0.43 15.66
CA GLY A 12 -26.07 0.94 15.82
C GLY A 12 -24.64 1.13 15.32
N MET A 13 -23.72 0.24 15.70
CA MET A 13 -22.33 0.25 15.24
C MET A 13 -22.24 0.12 13.71
N LYS A 14 -22.97 -0.82 13.11
CA LYS A 14 -22.99 -1.00 11.64
C LYS A 14 -23.47 0.25 10.91
N ARG A 15 -24.52 0.91 11.44
CA ARG A 15 -25.05 2.16 10.89
C ARG A 15 -24.03 3.29 10.99
N TRP A 16 -23.44 3.48 12.17
CA TRP A 16 -22.42 4.51 12.39
C TRP A 16 -21.21 4.34 11.46
N ILE A 17 -20.71 3.12 11.29
CA ILE A 17 -19.60 2.82 10.35
C ILE A 17 -20.00 3.18 8.92
N PHE A 18 -21.20 2.78 8.50
CA PHE A 18 -21.68 3.05 7.15
C PHE A 18 -21.77 4.57 6.89
N ASP A 19 -22.43 5.30 7.78
CA ASP A 19 -22.61 6.75 7.67
C ASP A 19 -21.26 7.48 7.68
N SER A 20 -20.33 7.04 8.53
CA SER A 20 -18.96 7.56 8.57
C SER A 20 -18.24 7.37 7.24
N ILE A 21 -18.34 6.18 6.62
CA ILE A 21 -17.75 5.91 5.30
C ILE A 21 -18.39 6.77 4.21
N GLN A 22 -19.72 6.92 4.22
CA GLN A 22 -20.42 7.71 3.21
C GLN A 22 -20.11 9.21 3.35
N GLY A 23 -19.94 9.72 4.57
CA GLY A 23 -19.66 11.12 4.85
C GLY A 23 -18.20 11.54 4.64
N MET A 24 -17.24 10.61 4.72
CA MET A 24 -15.81 10.96 4.63
C MET A 24 -15.35 11.27 3.21
N VAL A 25 -14.86 12.50 3.00
CA VAL A 25 -14.31 12.97 1.72
C VAL A 25 -13.06 12.18 1.28
N SER A 26 -12.27 11.69 2.23
CA SER A 26 -11.04 10.92 1.99
C SER A 26 -11.27 9.47 1.54
N LEU A 27 -12.51 8.97 1.57
CA LEU A 27 -12.85 7.58 1.23
C LEU A 27 -13.68 7.42 -0.06
N PRO A 28 -13.33 8.09 -1.19
CA PRO A 28 -14.18 8.09 -2.39
C PRO A 28 -14.37 6.68 -2.97
N LEU A 29 -13.40 5.79 -2.78
CA LEU A 29 -13.43 4.41 -3.26
C LEU A 29 -14.36 3.49 -2.44
N LEU A 30 -14.67 3.83 -1.19
CA LEU A 30 -15.58 3.03 -0.35
C LEU A 30 -17.03 3.55 -0.37
N ARG A 31 -17.27 4.79 -0.84
CA ARG A 31 -18.63 5.32 -0.97
C ARG A 31 -19.45 4.53 -1.99
N GLY A 32 -20.71 4.30 -1.67
CA GLY A 32 -21.62 3.57 -2.55
C GLY A 32 -21.26 2.11 -2.79
N ARG A 33 -20.28 1.55 -2.07
CA ARG A 33 -19.78 0.19 -2.32
C ARG A 33 -20.86 -0.85 -2.09
N LEU A 34 -20.95 -1.77 -3.05
CA LEU A 34 -21.67 -3.03 -2.93
C LEU A 34 -20.65 -4.16 -2.79
N GLU A 35 -20.87 -5.07 -1.85
CA GLU A 35 -20.08 -6.29 -1.72
C GLU A 35 -20.67 -7.38 -2.60
N PRO A 36 -19.83 -8.09 -3.39
CA PRO A 36 -20.28 -9.30 -4.06
C PRO A 36 -20.74 -10.33 -3.01
N GLN A 37 -21.78 -11.10 -3.35
CA GLN A 37 -22.26 -12.22 -2.53
C GLN A 37 -21.87 -13.51 -3.25
N GLU A 38 -21.60 -14.58 -2.50
CA GLU A 38 -21.40 -15.92 -3.09
C GLU A 38 -22.63 -16.36 -3.90
N THR A 39 -23.81 -15.98 -3.42
CA THR A 39 -25.09 -16.20 -4.10
C THR A 39 -25.94 -14.92 -4.06
N GLY A 40 -26.44 -14.47 -5.22
CA GLY A 40 -27.41 -13.38 -5.32
C GLY A 40 -26.83 -12.01 -5.66
N THR A 41 -27.66 -10.97 -5.52
CA THR A 41 -27.31 -9.59 -5.89
C THR A 41 -26.30 -8.97 -4.91
N PRO A 42 -25.37 -8.12 -5.38
CA PRO A 42 -24.44 -7.40 -4.50
C PRO A 42 -25.18 -6.56 -3.44
N ARG A 43 -24.67 -6.56 -2.20
CA ARG A 43 -25.31 -5.90 -1.05
C ARG A 43 -24.39 -4.90 -0.36
N ARG A 44 -24.96 -3.89 0.28
CA ARG A 44 -24.19 -2.99 1.16
C ARG A 44 -23.92 -3.71 2.47
N ILE A 45 -22.65 -4.04 2.72
CA ILE A 45 -22.22 -4.66 3.98
C ILE A 45 -21.26 -3.71 4.68
N ALA A 46 -21.57 -3.34 5.93
CA ALA A 46 -20.74 -2.46 6.73
C ALA A 46 -19.42 -3.12 7.17
N LEU A 47 -19.46 -4.43 7.46
CA LEU A 47 -18.34 -5.22 7.97
C LEU A 47 -18.29 -6.61 7.32
N CYS A 48 -17.25 -6.88 6.53
CA CYS A 48 -16.94 -8.21 5.98
C CYS A 48 -15.42 -8.40 5.86
N ARG A 49 -14.96 -9.66 5.87
CA ARG A 49 -13.59 -9.99 5.48
C ARG A 49 -13.45 -9.74 3.99
N ARG A 50 -12.64 -8.75 3.63
CA ARG A 50 -12.59 -8.22 2.27
C ARG A 50 -11.76 -9.14 1.38
N HIS A 51 -12.26 -9.46 0.19
CA HIS A 51 -11.61 -10.39 -0.75
C HIS A 51 -10.20 -9.97 -1.12
N TYR A 52 -9.93 -8.68 -1.21
CA TYR A 52 -8.58 -8.17 -1.49
C TYR A 52 -7.58 -8.42 -0.35
N LEU A 53 -8.04 -8.76 0.86
CA LEU A 53 -7.17 -9.16 1.96
C LEU A 53 -6.76 -10.64 1.85
N SER A 54 -7.55 -11.47 1.17
CA SER A 54 -7.24 -12.89 0.94
C SER A 54 -6.65 -13.16 -0.45
N GLY A 55 -7.17 -12.53 -1.50
CA GLY A 55 -6.76 -12.76 -2.89
C GLY A 55 -5.43 -12.10 -3.27
N VAL A 56 -4.96 -11.11 -2.50
CA VAL A 56 -3.68 -10.45 -2.76
C VAL A 56 -2.61 -11.09 -1.87
N VAL A 57 -1.75 -11.94 -2.44
CA VAL A 57 -0.73 -12.71 -1.70
C VAL A 57 0.41 -11.84 -1.16
N ALA A 58 0.84 -10.83 -1.92
CA ALA A 58 1.95 -9.98 -1.52
C ALA A 58 1.55 -8.94 -0.45
N ALA A 59 2.22 -8.98 0.71
CA ALA A 59 1.92 -8.11 1.85
C ALA A 59 2.01 -6.62 1.51
N ASN A 60 3.02 -6.21 0.74
CA ASN A 60 3.19 -4.83 0.31
C ASN A 60 2.05 -4.33 -0.61
N HIS A 61 1.48 -5.22 -1.43
CA HIS A 61 0.35 -4.88 -2.29
C HIS A 61 -0.92 -4.72 -1.45
N ARG A 62 -1.17 -5.64 -0.50
CA ARG A 62 -2.27 -5.53 0.48
C ARG A 62 -2.18 -4.23 1.28
N LEU A 63 -1.00 -3.89 1.76
CA LEU A 63 -0.78 -2.68 2.55
C LEU A 63 -1.06 -1.42 1.72
N ALA A 64 -0.53 -1.35 0.49
CA ALA A 64 -0.76 -0.21 -0.39
C ALA A 64 -2.25 -0.05 -0.73
N LEU A 65 -2.94 -1.15 -1.04
CA LEU A 65 -4.37 -1.13 -1.36
C LEU A 65 -5.23 -0.76 -0.14
N THR A 66 -4.89 -1.29 1.04
CA THR A 66 -5.59 -0.94 2.29
C THR A 66 -5.40 0.55 2.62
N ARG A 67 -4.19 1.09 2.51
CA ARG A 67 -3.91 2.51 2.72
C ARG A 67 -4.68 3.40 1.72
N LEU A 68 -4.78 2.97 0.47
CA LEU A 68 -5.60 3.64 -0.53
C LEU A 68 -7.07 3.69 -0.12
N LEU A 69 -7.64 2.53 0.25
CA LEU A 69 -9.05 2.41 0.59
C LEU A 69 -9.42 3.10 1.90
N CYS A 70 -8.51 3.16 2.86
CA CYS A 70 -8.66 3.87 4.13
C CYS A 70 -8.33 5.36 4.04
N GLY A 71 -8.10 5.91 2.83
CA GLY A 71 -7.82 7.33 2.66
C GLY A 71 -6.51 7.80 3.31
N SER A 72 -5.59 6.87 3.58
CA SER A 72 -4.30 7.17 4.21
C SER A 72 -3.29 7.80 3.23
N PHE A 73 -3.59 7.75 1.93
CA PHE A 73 -2.90 8.55 0.94
C PHE A 73 -3.48 9.96 0.94
N TYR A 74 -2.62 10.94 1.19
CA TYR A 74 -3.01 12.33 1.18
C TYR A 74 -3.14 12.83 -0.26
N PHE A 75 -4.37 12.99 -0.74
CA PHE A 75 -4.72 13.51 -2.05
C PHE A 75 -5.19 14.97 -1.92
N ARG A 76 -4.51 15.90 -2.59
CA ARG A 76 -4.83 17.35 -2.48
C ARG A 76 -6.23 17.71 -2.95
N GLY A 77 -6.77 16.97 -3.92
CA GLY A 77 -8.12 17.17 -4.46
C GLY A 77 -9.24 16.60 -3.59
N LEU A 78 -8.93 15.89 -2.51
CA LEU A 78 -9.93 15.38 -1.57
C LEU A 78 -10.05 16.31 -0.35
N ARG A 79 -10.81 17.40 -0.51
CA ARG A 79 -11.09 18.39 0.56
C ARG A 79 -12.58 18.55 0.78
N THR A 80 -12.97 18.83 2.02
CA THR A 80 -14.38 19.11 2.37
C THR A 80 -14.92 20.35 1.67
N ASN A 81 -14.07 21.37 1.50
CA ASN A 81 -14.41 22.56 0.74
C ASN A 81 -13.33 22.86 -0.30
N LEU A 82 -13.67 22.73 -1.58
CA LEU A 82 -12.74 23.01 -2.68
C LEU A 82 -12.61 24.51 -2.96
N LEU A 83 -13.61 25.31 -2.60
CA LEU A 83 -13.65 26.75 -2.86
C LEU A 83 -12.69 27.53 -1.95
N ASP A 84 -12.34 26.97 -0.80
CA ASP A 84 -11.39 27.57 0.16
C ASP A 84 -9.93 27.48 -0.29
N HIS A 85 -9.67 26.83 -1.43
CA HIS A 85 -8.34 26.55 -1.92
C HIS A 85 -8.17 27.07 -3.34
N PRO A 86 -7.04 27.74 -3.66
CA PRO A 86 -6.77 28.13 -5.04
C PRO A 86 -6.67 26.87 -5.92
N PRO A 87 -7.23 26.88 -7.15
CA PRO A 87 -7.27 25.69 -8.00
C PRO A 87 -5.91 25.01 -8.19
N SER A 88 -4.84 25.79 -8.32
CA SER A 88 -3.46 25.31 -8.45
C SER A 88 -2.98 24.44 -7.28
N SER A 89 -3.48 24.70 -6.07
CA SER A 89 -3.11 23.94 -4.87
C SER A 89 -3.78 22.56 -4.79
N LEU A 90 -4.81 22.32 -5.61
CA LEU A 90 -5.57 21.08 -5.69
C LEU A 90 -5.08 20.16 -6.81
N LEU A 91 -4.21 20.67 -7.70
CA LEU A 91 -3.71 19.94 -8.85
C LEU A 91 -2.78 18.79 -8.47
N CYS A 92 -2.75 17.78 -9.33
CA CYS A 92 -1.88 16.63 -9.19
C CYS A 92 -0.41 17.04 -9.08
N ARG A 93 0.26 16.67 -7.99
CA ARG A 93 1.69 16.97 -7.77
C ARG A 93 2.65 16.30 -8.75
N ARG A 94 2.16 15.32 -9.52
CA ARG A 94 2.95 14.58 -10.51
C ARG A 94 2.96 15.27 -11.86
N CYS A 95 1.78 15.43 -12.45
CA CYS A 95 1.64 15.99 -13.80
C CYS A 95 1.25 17.47 -13.81
N GLY A 96 0.83 18.04 -12.69
CA GLY A 96 0.31 19.42 -12.64
C GLY A 96 -1.04 19.61 -13.31
N GLU A 97 -1.68 18.53 -13.77
CA GLU A 97 -2.96 18.55 -14.49
C GLU A 97 -4.04 17.87 -13.66
N GLY A 98 -5.28 18.36 -13.73
CA GLY A 98 -6.44 17.76 -13.06
C GLY A 98 -6.38 17.80 -11.52
N LEU A 99 -7.53 17.60 -10.88
CA LEU A 99 -7.60 17.48 -9.42
C LEU A 99 -6.86 16.23 -8.95
N GLU A 100 -6.06 16.36 -7.90
CA GLU A 100 -5.34 15.24 -7.32
C GLU A 100 -6.30 14.34 -6.54
N THR A 101 -6.97 13.42 -7.22
CA THR A 101 -7.83 12.38 -6.64
C THR A 101 -7.23 10.99 -6.93
N PRO A 102 -7.68 9.92 -6.25
CA PRO A 102 -7.28 8.55 -6.60
C PRO A 102 -7.53 8.23 -8.08
N GLY A 103 -8.73 8.55 -8.57
CA GLY A 103 -9.10 8.32 -9.97
C GLY A 103 -8.13 9.02 -10.92
N HIS A 104 -7.83 10.29 -10.67
CA HIS A 104 -6.87 11.02 -11.49
C HIS A 104 -5.50 10.35 -11.42
N VAL A 105 -4.92 10.19 -10.23
CA VAL A 105 -3.55 9.69 -10.03
C VAL A 105 -3.36 8.35 -10.70
N PHE A 106 -4.25 7.40 -10.47
CA PHE A 106 -4.05 6.02 -10.90
C PHE A 106 -4.53 5.80 -12.33
N MET A 107 -5.62 6.46 -12.76
CA MET A 107 -6.28 6.13 -14.03
C MET A 107 -6.20 7.22 -15.10
N GLN A 108 -5.75 8.44 -14.79
CA GLN A 108 -5.70 9.54 -15.75
C GLN A 108 -4.37 10.30 -15.81
N CYS A 109 -3.58 10.27 -14.74
CA CYS A 109 -2.33 11.02 -14.63
C CYS A 109 -1.36 10.61 -15.75
N ARG A 110 -0.73 11.62 -16.35
CA ARG A 110 0.18 11.50 -17.50
C ARG A 110 1.66 11.49 -17.12
N ASP A 111 1.96 11.42 -15.84
CA ASP A 111 3.33 11.22 -15.36
C ASP A 111 3.90 9.91 -15.88
N ALA A 112 5.14 9.94 -16.37
CA ALA A 112 5.76 8.84 -17.12
C ALA A 112 5.75 7.52 -16.35
N LEU A 113 6.02 7.54 -15.04
CA LEU A 113 6.00 6.34 -14.19
C LEU A 113 4.58 5.76 -14.12
N THR A 114 3.59 6.62 -13.91
CA THR A 114 2.20 6.18 -13.80
C THR A 114 1.68 5.62 -15.13
N VAL A 115 2.04 6.25 -16.25
CA VAL A 115 1.70 5.76 -17.59
C VAL A 115 2.31 4.39 -17.84
N ALA A 116 3.62 4.21 -17.59
CA ALA A 116 4.30 2.93 -17.76
C ALA A 116 3.66 1.81 -16.93
N GLU A 117 3.34 2.09 -15.66
CA GLU A 117 2.68 1.10 -14.80
C GLU A 117 1.23 0.82 -15.22
N ARG A 118 0.54 1.80 -15.83
CA ARG A 118 -0.82 1.59 -16.36
C ARG A 118 -0.81 0.72 -17.62
N GLU A 119 0.20 0.85 -18.47
CA GLU A 119 0.40 -0.07 -19.61
C GLU A 119 0.66 -1.49 -19.11
N SER A 120 1.55 -1.66 -18.10
CA SER A 120 1.79 -2.98 -17.48
C SER A 120 0.53 -3.57 -16.85
N LEU A 121 -0.32 -2.73 -16.22
CA LEU A 121 -1.64 -3.16 -15.73
C LEU A 121 -2.55 -3.59 -16.89
N ARG A 122 -2.62 -2.82 -17.98
CA ARG A 122 -3.45 -3.14 -19.15
C ARG A 122 -3.08 -4.49 -19.75
N GLU A 123 -1.79 -4.74 -19.95
CA GLU A 123 -1.28 -6.02 -20.44
C GLU A 123 -1.67 -7.18 -19.52
N SER A 124 -1.58 -6.96 -18.21
CA SER A 124 -1.87 -8.00 -17.23
C SER A 124 -3.36 -8.31 -17.11
N LEU A 125 -4.21 -7.29 -17.18
CA LEU A 125 -5.66 -7.45 -17.23
C LEU A 125 -6.13 -8.11 -18.53
N LEU A 126 -5.48 -7.82 -19.66
CA LEU A 126 -5.81 -8.44 -20.95
C LEU A 126 -5.62 -9.96 -20.90
N ARG A 127 -4.58 -10.45 -20.21
CA ARG A 127 -4.37 -11.89 -19.99
C ARG A 127 -5.50 -12.55 -19.19
N SER A 128 -6.19 -11.78 -18.34
CA SER A 128 -7.36 -12.21 -17.58
C SER A 128 -8.69 -11.92 -18.30
N GLY A 129 -8.66 -11.55 -19.59
CA GLY A 129 -9.85 -11.25 -20.39
C GLY A 129 -10.50 -9.89 -20.08
N PHE A 130 -9.84 -9.02 -19.31
CA PHE A 130 -10.34 -7.70 -18.96
C PHE A 130 -9.67 -6.60 -19.77
N THR A 131 -10.45 -5.76 -20.46
CA THR A 131 -9.93 -4.63 -21.23
C THR A 131 -9.94 -3.35 -20.41
N LEU A 132 -8.76 -2.83 -20.07
CA LEU A 132 -8.61 -1.56 -19.36
C LEU A 132 -8.85 -0.36 -20.30
N ARG A 133 -10.00 0.29 -20.14
CA ARG A 133 -10.35 1.53 -20.84
C ARG A 133 -9.73 2.74 -20.14
N THR A 134 -9.39 3.77 -20.91
CA THR A 134 -8.93 5.05 -20.35
C THR A 134 -10.14 5.92 -20.01
N PRO A 135 -10.39 6.23 -18.73
CA PRO A 135 -11.53 7.07 -18.35
C PRO A 135 -11.28 8.53 -18.72
N SER A 136 -12.28 9.17 -19.35
CA SER A 136 -12.23 10.60 -19.71
C SER A 136 -12.67 11.54 -18.58
N THR A 137 -13.41 11.03 -17.59
CA THR A 137 -13.94 11.80 -16.46
C THR A 137 -13.42 11.29 -15.12
N GLU A 138 -13.35 12.18 -14.12
CA GLU A 138 -12.91 11.84 -12.76
C GLU A 138 -13.83 10.78 -12.12
N VAL A 139 -15.15 10.95 -12.30
CA VAL A 139 -16.15 9.99 -11.82
C VAL A 139 -15.96 8.62 -12.48
N GLY A 140 -15.73 8.59 -13.80
CA GLY A 140 -15.45 7.36 -14.53
C GLY A 140 -14.14 6.70 -14.09
N ALA A 141 -13.13 7.49 -13.76
CA ALA A 141 -11.85 7.01 -13.24
C ALA A 141 -12.01 6.38 -11.85
N THR A 142 -12.73 7.05 -10.96
CA THR A 142 -13.05 6.52 -9.63
C THR A 142 -13.88 5.26 -9.72
N GLN A 143 -14.88 5.20 -10.61
CA GLN A 143 -15.70 3.99 -10.81
C GLN A 143 -14.87 2.83 -11.35
N LEU A 144 -14.03 3.06 -12.37
CA LEU A 144 -13.14 2.04 -12.91
C LEU A 144 -12.21 1.47 -11.84
N MET A 145 -11.66 2.31 -10.96
CA MET A 145 -10.88 1.84 -9.81
C MET A 145 -11.70 0.93 -8.90
N LYS A 146 -12.95 1.28 -8.59
CA LYS A 146 -13.84 0.45 -7.77
C LYS A 146 -14.09 -0.90 -8.43
N ASP A 147 -14.39 -0.90 -9.73
CA ASP A 147 -14.67 -2.12 -10.49
C ASP A 147 -13.48 -3.09 -10.46
N LEU A 148 -12.24 -2.56 -10.58
CA LEU A 148 -11.01 -3.35 -10.51
C LEU A 148 -10.68 -3.83 -9.08
N ILE A 149 -10.83 -2.96 -8.08
CA ILE A 149 -10.50 -3.31 -6.69
C ILE A 149 -11.49 -4.32 -6.13
N PHE A 150 -12.77 -4.20 -6.49
CA PHE A 150 -13.84 -5.01 -5.92
C PHE A 150 -14.21 -6.25 -6.73
N ASN A 151 -13.46 -6.54 -7.80
CA ASN A 151 -13.58 -7.75 -8.60
C ASN A 151 -12.44 -8.74 -8.23
N TRP A 152 -12.80 -10.00 -7.99
CA TRP A 152 -11.88 -11.06 -7.57
C TRP A 152 -10.76 -11.36 -8.57
N ASP A 153 -11.04 -11.27 -9.87
CA ASP A 153 -10.11 -11.64 -10.94
C ASP A 153 -9.06 -10.55 -11.21
N THR A 154 -9.38 -9.30 -10.86
CA THR A 154 -8.54 -8.14 -11.18
C THR A 154 -7.83 -7.54 -9.96
N VAL A 155 -8.25 -7.92 -8.75
CA VAL A 155 -7.77 -7.31 -7.49
C VAL A 155 -6.27 -7.47 -7.25
N ALA A 156 -5.69 -8.61 -7.63
CA ALA A 156 -4.26 -8.85 -7.48
C ALA A 156 -3.43 -7.92 -8.38
N GLU A 157 -3.91 -7.71 -9.60
CA GLU A 157 -3.27 -6.89 -10.62
C GLU A 157 -3.34 -5.41 -10.27
N ILE A 158 -4.53 -4.92 -9.88
CA ILE A 158 -4.69 -3.54 -9.44
C ILE A 158 -3.92 -3.26 -8.13
N ALA A 159 -3.82 -4.21 -7.21
CA ALA A 159 -3.05 -4.04 -5.97
C ALA A 159 -1.54 -3.91 -6.27
N ARG A 160 -1.01 -4.70 -7.21
CA ARG A 160 0.38 -4.59 -7.66
C ARG A 160 0.63 -3.22 -8.29
N PHE A 161 -0.25 -2.80 -9.20
CA PHE A 161 -0.19 -1.49 -9.85
C PHE A 161 -0.19 -0.34 -8.84
N VAL A 162 -1.16 -0.32 -7.93
CA VAL A 162 -1.26 0.70 -6.86
C VAL A 162 0.01 0.73 -6.02
N CYS A 163 0.55 -0.43 -5.66
CA CYS A 163 1.78 -0.52 -4.88
C CYS A 163 2.98 0.10 -5.61
N LYS A 164 3.16 -0.20 -6.90
CA LYS A 164 4.27 0.33 -7.70
C LYS A 164 4.17 1.85 -7.90
N VAL A 165 2.99 2.35 -8.26
CA VAL A 165 2.76 3.80 -8.40
C VAL A 165 2.99 4.51 -7.06
N ALA A 166 2.49 3.94 -5.96
CA ALA A 166 2.66 4.50 -4.62
C ALA A 166 4.13 4.53 -4.17
N ARG A 167 4.92 3.48 -4.47
CA ARG A 167 6.36 3.43 -4.18
C ARG A 167 7.13 4.50 -4.93
N GLY A 168 6.76 4.76 -6.18
CA GLY A 168 7.36 5.85 -6.95
C GLY A 168 7.05 7.22 -6.35
N TRP A 169 5.95 7.36 -5.58
CA TRP A 169 5.40 8.65 -5.21
C TRP A 169 5.79 9.10 -3.80
N ARG A 170 6.83 9.94 -3.70
CA ARG A 170 7.39 10.43 -2.43
C ARG A 170 6.40 11.05 -1.44
N TRP A 171 5.24 11.52 -1.90
CA TRP A 171 4.23 12.19 -1.07
C TRP A 171 3.20 11.25 -0.44
N PHE A 172 3.21 9.97 -0.77
CA PHE A 172 2.43 8.94 -0.07
C PHE A 172 3.13 8.42 1.20
N GLY A 173 4.18 9.11 1.62
CA GLY A 173 5.00 8.84 2.81
C GLY A 173 6.33 8.20 2.44
N ARG A 174 7.43 8.69 3.04
CA ARG A 174 8.79 8.17 2.82
C ARG A 174 9.05 6.77 3.39
N ARG A 175 8.10 6.16 4.09
CA ARG A 175 8.14 4.75 4.52
C ARG A 175 6.71 4.25 4.51
N LEU A 176 6.43 3.17 3.79
CA LEU A 176 5.39 2.25 4.25
C LEU A 176 5.91 1.78 5.62
N PRO A 177 5.34 2.21 6.76
CA PRO A 177 5.76 1.65 8.02
C PRO A 177 5.46 0.16 7.89
N THR A 178 6.46 -0.67 8.11
CA THR A 178 6.30 -2.08 8.44
C THR A 178 5.48 -2.14 9.74
N LEU A 179 4.16 -1.97 9.65
CA LEU A 179 3.20 -2.32 10.70
C LEU A 179 3.05 -3.85 10.78
N VAL A 180 4.17 -4.56 10.68
CA VAL A 180 4.30 -6.00 10.92
C VAL A 180 4.95 -6.25 12.28
N SER A 181 5.29 -5.20 13.05
CA SER A 181 5.87 -5.37 14.38
C SER A 181 4.86 -5.53 15.53
N GLU A 182 3.54 -5.47 15.27
CA GLU A 182 2.53 -5.58 16.34
C GLU A 182 1.76 -6.93 16.36
N PHE A 183 2.15 -7.88 15.50
CA PHE A 183 1.54 -9.23 15.49
C PHE A 183 2.58 -10.36 15.40
N ALA A 184 3.85 -10.10 15.72
CA ALA A 184 4.71 -11.21 16.08
C ALA A 184 4.12 -11.81 17.38
N PRO A 185 3.69 -13.08 17.40
CA PRO A 185 3.45 -13.71 18.68
C PRO A 185 4.76 -13.61 19.45
N ASN A 186 4.71 -13.13 20.69
CA ASN A 186 5.80 -13.35 21.63
C ASN A 186 5.96 -14.86 21.75
N THR A 187 6.87 -15.44 20.98
CA THR A 187 7.49 -16.70 21.35
C THR A 187 8.55 -16.33 22.38
N ASP A 188 8.07 -16.08 23.59
CA ASP A 188 8.82 -16.50 24.76
C ASP A 188 8.86 -18.03 24.70
N ASP A 189 9.99 -18.61 25.12
CA ASP A 189 10.31 -20.04 25.19
C ASP A 189 11.14 -20.58 24.01
N GLU A 190 12.46 -20.52 24.17
CA GLU A 190 13.28 -21.72 24.25
C GLU A 190 14.56 -21.37 25.02
N GLY A 191 14.73 -22.01 26.19
CA GLY A 191 15.96 -21.97 26.95
C GLY A 191 17.03 -22.82 26.28
N GLU A 192 18.26 -22.31 26.29
CA GLU A 192 19.45 -23.13 26.08
C GLU A 192 20.38 -22.88 27.26
N ASP A 193 20.33 -23.84 28.19
CA ASP A 193 21.37 -24.13 29.16
C ASP A 193 22.60 -24.71 28.43
N GLU A 194 23.77 -24.47 29.04
CA GLU A 194 25.05 -25.16 28.83
C GLU A 194 25.82 -24.80 27.51
N GLU A 195 27.13 -24.56 27.50
CA GLU A 195 28.17 -25.21 28.28
C GLU A 195 29.44 -24.33 28.35
N LEU A 196 30.14 -24.45 29.47
CA LEU A 196 31.28 -23.66 29.90
C LEU A 196 32.52 -24.54 29.71
N GLU A 197 33.37 -24.28 28.70
CA GLU A 197 34.68 -24.93 28.59
C GLU A 197 35.83 -23.94 28.82
N THR A 198 36.46 -24.18 29.98
CA THR A 198 37.77 -23.71 30.40
C THR A 198 38.88 -24.63 29.87
N GLY A 199 40.00 -24.06 29.42
CA GLY A 199 41.26 -24.81 29.21
C GLY A 199 42.33 -24.03 28.44
N THR A 200 43.20 -23.29 29.15
CA THR A 200 44.66 -23.50 29.28
C THR A 200 45.45 -23.47 27.96
N GLU A 201 46.15 -22.36 27.66
CA GLU A 201 47.59 -22.19 27.94
C GLU A 201 48.47 -23.36 27.48
N ASP A 202 49.19 -23.17 26.37
CA ASP A 202 50.63 -23.46 26.37
C ASP A 202 51.35 -22.62 25.31
N GLY A 203 52.42 -21.96 25.74
CA GLY A 203 53.24 -21.06 24.92
C GLY A 203 54.43 -21.78 24.28
N SER A 204 55.00 -21.19 23.25
CA SER A 204 56.42 -21.34 22.87
C SER A 204 56.84 -20.22 21.93
N ASP A 205 58.05 -19.71 22.17
CA ASP A 205 58.48 -18.32 21.99
C ASP A 205 59.29 -18.08 20.69
N ASP A 206 60.15 -18.94 20.20
CA ASP A 206 61.41 -18.50 19.56
C ASP A 206 61.37 -17.56 18.30
N GLY A 207 61.58 -16.25 18.52
CA GLY A 207 62.83 -15.55 18.15
C GLY A 207 63.26 -15.33 16.67
N PHE A 208 63.39 -14.02 16.34
CA PHE A 208 64.47 -13.36 15.57
C PHE A 208 64.51 -13.37 14.02
N GLY A 209 64.51 -12.16 13.43
CA GLY A 209 64.92 -11.93 12.03
C GLY A 209 64.67 -10.51 11.49
N THR A 210 65.59 -9.59 11.74
CA THR A 210 65.65 -8.21 11.24
C THR A 210 66.05 -8.09 9.77
N ARG A 211 65.55 -7.03 9.10
CA ARG A 211 66.02 -6.30 7.87
C ARG A 211 64.84 -6.12 6.91
N GLY A 212 64.55 -4.99 6.28
CA GLY A 212 65.21 -3.71 6.07
C GLY A 212 64.40 -3.02 4.97
N ASN A 213 63.73 -1.91 5.26
CA ASN A 213 63.96 -0.60 4.67
C ASN A 213 64.29 -0.58 3.15
N ARG A 214 63.40 -0.01 2.32
CA ARG A 214 63.65 1.22 1.52
C ARG A 214 62.66 1.39 0.34
N ASN A 215 62.15 2.63 0.28
CA ASN A 215 62.01 3.55 -0.88
C ASN A 215 61.22 3.08 -2.11
N GLY A 216 60.17 3.82 -2.48
CA GLY A 216 60.23 4.92 -3.47
C GLY A 216 59.54 4.40 -4.74
N ASP A 217 58.80 5.11 -5.57
CA ASP A 217 58.46 6.50 -5.85
C ASP A 217 57.02 6.42 -6.46
N GLY A 218 56.14 7.41 -6.40
CA GLY A 218 56.27 8.70 -7.06
C GLY A 218 55.80 8.63 -8.53
N LEU A 219 55.00 9.65 -8.90
CA LEU A 219 54.48 10.06 -10.22
C LEU A 219 53.15 9.42 -10.70
N LEU A 220 52.02 10.13 -10.86
CA LEU A 220 51.68 11.40 -11.58
C LEU A 220 51.77 11.33 -13.12
N ILE A 221 50.63 11.70 -13.73
CA ILE A 221 50.41 12.28 -15.09
C ILE A 221 50.37 11.22 -16.22
N ASN A 222 49.39 11.13 -17.12
CA ASN A 222 48.41 12.10 -17.68
C ASN A 222 46.96 11.67 -17.52
#